data_AF-A0A395JIP0-F1
#
_entry.id   AF-A0A395JIP0-F1
#
_cell.length_a   1.000
_cell.length_b   1.000
_cell.length_c   1.000
_cell.angle_alpha   90.00
_cell.angle_beta   90.00
_cell.angle_gamma   90.00
#
_symmetry.space_group_name_H-M   'P 1'
#
loop_
_entity.id
_entity.type
_entity.pdbx_description
1 polymer ?
#
loop_
_entity_poly.entity_id
_entity_poly.type
_entity_poly.pdbx_seq_one_letter_code
_entity_poly.pdbx_strand_id
1 'polypeptide(L)'
;MQLDNRFYRLPIQVDSERLRGEVESIDACEWVDHPNGYVGNSALPLISVNGQDNHDVAGAMAPCPRTVNMPYLMQVIASLGTLVGRSRLMRLGAGCNVPRHCDINLYWRKRMRIHIPIVTNSSVLFESAGQIQHLGEGEVWVLDTWHNHSVTNQGAERIHLVVDTIGSPKLWSMLEHHAWKPCVGELTPPANFKAKSVRVETHVGMPQLALERFNIEPVLHPSEVKEILAAYVADMKHESSPNDRESPGQILADLSRNWQVTWVSFGAESQHHIRYRLLVMHAIDKLTALKHQPHLDANQQSLVLLLGHLIKGLAEQKIIKSSVKKTRKPPEVSFEETTAVSRVDSSQPFDPVFIVAAPRSGSSLLYETLGCHEQLAHYDAESHGVIESVPSLSVAHNGSNQLYATQATSAVSQQLKQRFIDALNQRGKSARSHQIFLEKTPKNALRVAFLKAAFPTARFIYLFRRPQQNISSIIDGWRSGRFVTYQNLEGWQSDYSWSFLLPEGWRYLPRNDLASIASYQYRAANQAIINDLVPLHRSEALTLSYEDFVQHPRKHMQQICHFLNLPWSSQFDKELQRPTGLKLSKNTLCVPDEDKWRANEEVMQGIMPTMQDFFDTEILAAAESINIAEPS
;
A
#
# COMPACT_ATOMS: atom_id res chain seq x y z
N MET A 1 -10.98 -5.53 -21.04
CA MET A 1 -10.24 -6.68 -21.62
C MET A 1 -10.08 -6.41 -23.10
N GLN A 2 -8.92 -6.67 -23.70
CA GLN A 2 -8.72 -6.48 -25.14
C GLN A 2 -9.40 -7.63 -25.89
N LEU A 3 -10.26 -7.28 -26.86
CA LEU A 3 -10.97 -8.25 -27.71
C LEU A 3 -10.66 -7.99 -29.19
N ASP A 4 -10.79 -9.05 -30.01
CA ASP A 4 -10.46 -8.98 -31.44
C ASP A 4 -11.42 -8.09 -32.25
N ASN A 5 -12.62 -7.83 -31.74
CA ASN A 5 -13.64 -6.98 -32.35
C ASN A 5 -14.17 -5.99 -31.30
N ARG A 6 -14.70 -4.84 -31.74
CA ARG A 6 -15.14 -3.78 -30.83
C ARG A 6 -16.51 -4.06 -30.22
N PHE A 7 -17.37 -4.74 -30.96
CA PHE A 7 -18.71 -5.12 -30.52
C PHE A 7 -18.99 -6.58 -30.88
N TYR A 8 -19.71 -7.26 -29.99
CA TYR A 8 -20.25 -8.60 -30.21
C TYR A 8 -21.71 -8.60 -29.77
N ARG A 9 -22.63 -8.97 -30.67
CA ARG A 9 -24.02 -9.28 -30.29
C ARG A 9 -24.15 -10.78 -30.07
N LEU A 10 -24.40 -11.19 -28.84
CA LEU A 10 -24.65 -12.59 -28.51
C LEU A 10 -26.00 -13.04 -29.07
N PRO A 11 -26.16 -14.32 -29.48
CA PRO A 11 -27.41 -14.89 -29.97
C PRO A 11 -28.41 -15.16 -28.82
N ILE A 12 -28.60 -14.18 -27.94
CA ILE A 12 -29.51 -14.20 -26.80
C ILE A 12 -30.44 -13.00 -26.92
N GLN A 13 -31.73 -13.21 -26.69
CA GLN A 13 -32.73 -12.16 -26.62
C GLN A 13 -33.40 -12.18 -25.24
N VAL A 14 -33.46 -11.03 -24.59
CA VAL A 14 -34.09 -10.84 -23.29
C VAL A 14 -35.42 -10.11 -23.47
N ASP A 15 -36.43 -10.51 -22.71
CA ASP A 15 -37.68 -9.75 -22.56
C ASP A 15 -37.40 -8.42 -21.81
N SER A 16 -37.22 -7.32 -22.54
CA SER A 16 -36.91 -6.01 -21.95
C SER A 16 -38.09 -5.42 -21.18
N GLU A 17 -39.34 -5.68 -21.59
CA GLU A 17 -40.55 -5.20 -20.92
C GLU A 17 -40.63 -5.77 -19.51
N ARG A 18 -40.35 -7.07 -19.35
CA ARG A 18 -40.35 -7.71 -18.04
C ARG A 18 -39.23 -7.19 -17.13
N LEU A 19 -38.02 -6.99 -17.66
CA LEU A 19 -36.94 -6.36 -16.89
C LEU A 19 -37.32 -4.93 -16.50
N ARG A 20 -37.95 -4.18 -17.39
CA ARG A 20 -38.41 -2.81 -17.12
C ARG A 20 -39.39 -2.78 -15.94
N GLY A 21 -40.35 -3.70 -15.89
CA GLY A 21 -41.27 -3.80 -14.75
C GLY A 21 -40.57 -4.05 -13.40
N GLU A 22 -39.50 -4.85 -13.36
CA GLU A 22 -38.68 -5.02 -12.14
C GLU A 22 -37.86 -3.77 -11.82
N VAL A 23 -37.31 -3.09 -12.82
CA VAL A 23 -36.54 -1.86 -12.64
C VAL A 23 -37.40 -0.68 -12.18
N GLU A 24 -38.62 -0.55 -12.67
CA GLU A 24 -39.58 0.49 -12.27
C GLU A 24 -40.03 0.38 -10.81
N SER A 25 -39.87 -0.80 -10.19
CA SER A 25 -40.16 -1.03 -8.77
C SER A 25 -39.08 -0.50 -7.82
N ILE A 26 -37.94 -0.05 -8.35
CA ILE A 26 -36.80 0.44 -7.58
C ILE A 26 -37.05 1.89 -7.17
N ASP A 27 -36.85 2.19 -5.89
CA ASP A 27 -37.00 3.55 -5.40
C ASP A 27 -35.94 4.49 -6.01
N ALA A 28 -36.36 5.71 -6.37
CA ALA A 28 -35.47 6.69 -7.01
C ALA A 28 -34.25 7.06 -6.14
N CYS A 29 -34.37 6.98 -4.81
CA CYS A 29 -33.29 7.26 -3.86
C CYS A 29 -32.21 6.18 -3.81
N GLU A 30 -32.45 5.00 -4.39
CA GLU A 30 -31.49 3.89 -4.40
C GLU A 30 -30.45 4.06 -5.53
N TRP A 31 -30.79 4.85 -6.55
CA TRP A 31 -29.85 5.22 -7.60
C TRP A 31 -28.83 6.22 -7.07
N VAL A 32 -27.56 5.85 -7.16
CA VAL A 32 -26.45 6.72 -6.76
C VAL A 32 -25.69 7.21 -7.98
N ASP A 33 -25.05 8.38 -7.85
CA ASP A 33 -24.18 8.90 -8.90
C ASP A 33 -23.06 7.91 -9.20
N HIS A 34 -22.76 7.73 -10.48
CA HIS A 34 -21.68 6.85 -10.89
C HIS A 34 -20.35 7.39 -10.35
N PRO A 35 -19.43 6.54 -9.84
CA PRO A 35 -18.16 6.99 -9.22
C PRO A 35 -17.28 7.90 -10.08
N ASN A 36 -17.45 7.84 -11.40
CA ASN A 36 -16.70 8.69 -12.35
C ASN A 36 -17.23 10.15 -12.39
N GLY A 37 -18.38 10.45 -11.76
CA GLY A 37 -18.93 11.80 -11.64
C GLY A 37 -19.47 12.43 -12.93
N TYR A 38 -19.72 11.63 -13.98
CA TYR A 38 -20.27 12.15 -15.22
C TYR A 38 -21.73 12.59 -15.03
N VAL A 39 -22.05 13.77 -15.53
CA VAL A 39 -23.38 14.38 -15.40
C VAL A 39 -24.46 13.44 -15.95
N GLY A 40 -25.49 13.19 -15.14
CA GLY A 40 -26.63 12.34 -15.48
C GLY A 40 -26.32 10.85 -15.55
N ASN A 41 -25.11 10.41 -15.17
CA ASN A 41 -24.74 8.99 -15.13
C ASN A 41 -24.88 8.47 -13.70
N SER A 42 -25.83 7.55 -13.48
CA SER A 42 -26.09 6.92 -12.19
C SER A 42 -26.01 5.40 -12.31
N ALA A 43 -25.77 4.73 -11.19
CA ALA A 43 -25.68 3.28 -11.14
C ALA A 43 -26.33 2.72 -9.88
N LEU A 44 -26.78 1.47 -10.00
CA LEU A 44 -27.34 0.70 -8.90
C LEU A 44 -26.62 -0.66 -8.83
N PRO A 45 -25.75 -0.90 -7.84
CA PRO A 45 -25.09 -2.20 -7.65
C PRO A 45 -26.10 -3.34 -7.43
N LEU A 46 -25.93 -4.44 -8.15
CA LEU A 46 -26.76 -5.65 -8.04
C LEU A 46 -25.96 -6.84 -7.48
N ILE A 47 -24.72 -6.97 -7.92
CA ILE A 47 -23.73 -7.93 -7.41
C ILE A 47 -22.45 -7.13 -7.16
N SER A 48 -22.00 -7.12 -5.92
CA SER A 48 -20.93 -6.25 -5.43
C SER A 48 -20.10 -6.96 -4.36
N VAL A 49 -19.01 -6.30 -3.92
CA VAL A 49 -18.17 -6.84 -2.86
C VAL A 49 -19.00 -6.98 -1.59
N ASN A 50 -19.08 -8.21 -1.08
CA ASN A 50 -19.86 -8.63 0.08
C ASN A 50 -21.37 -8.29 0.00
N GLY A 51 -21.91 -8.02 -1.19
CA GLY A 51 -23.33 -7.70 -1.37
C GLY A 51 -23.75 -6.36 -0.75
N GLN A 52 -22.81 -5.44 -0.58
CA GLN A 52 -23.07 -4.10 -0.06
C GLN A 52 -23.32 -3.09 -1.18
N ASP A 53 -23.94 -1.96 -0.90
CA ASP A 53 -24.08 -0.86 -1.86
C ASP A 53 -22.73 -0.12 -2.01
N ASN A 54 -21.82 -0.72 -2.78
CA ASN A 54 -20.48 -0.20 -3.06
C ASN A 54 -20.09 -0.37 -4.53
N HIS A 55 -19.02 0.31 -4.91
CA HIS A 55 -18.41 0.21 -6.23
C HIS A 55 -17.03 -0.45 -6.21
N ASP A 56 -16.73 -1.19 -5.14
CA ASP A 56 -15.45 -1.85 -4.92
C ASP A 56 -15.24 -2.95 -5.96
N VAL A 57 -13.97 -3.18 -6.33
CA VAL A 57 -13.56 -4.22 -7.30
C VAL A 57 -12.87 -5.41 -6.65
N ALA A 58 -12.37 -5.26 -5.42
CA ALA A 58 -11.60 -6.26 -4.70
C ALA A 58 -12.43 -6.88 -3.58
N GLY A 59 -12.61 -8.21 -3.62
CA GLY A 59 -13.29 -8.98 -2.58
C GLY A 59 -14.37 -9.90 -3.13
N ALA A 60 -14.89 -10.78 -2.28
CA ALA A 60 -15.88 -11.77 -2.68
C ALA A 60 -17.18 -11.12 -3.13
N MET A 61 -17.69 -11.52 -4.29
CA MET A 61 -18.93 -11.01 -4.86
C MET A 61 -20.14 -11.70 -4.22
N ALA A 62 -21.15 -10.92 -3.87
CA ALA A 62 -22.44 -11.39 -3.40
C ALA A 62 -23.58 -10.50 -3.94
N PRO A 63 -24.82 -11.02 -4.06
CA PRO A 63 -25.96 -10.21 -4.46
C PRO A 63 -26.29 -9.17 -3.39
N CYS A 64 -26.61 -7.95 -3.83
CA CYS A 64 -27.17 -6.93 -2.94
C CYS A 64 -28.57 -7.37 -2.45
N PRO A 65 -29.03 -6.91 -1.26
CA PRO A 65 -30.34 -7.29 -0.71
C PRO A 65 -31.50 -7.07 -1.69
N ARG A 66 -31.47 -5.96 -2.44
CA ARG A 66 -32.45 -5.58 -3.46
C ARG A 66 -32.60 -6.60 -4.59
N THR A 67 -31.50 -7.26 -4.96
CA THR A 67 -31.44 -8.20 -6.08
C THR A 67 -32.31 -9.44 -5.83
N VAL A 68 -32.63 -9.72 -4.56
CA VAL A 68 -33.54 -10.80 -4.17
C VAL A 68 -34.96 -10.58 -4.70
N ASN A 69 -35.37 -9.34 -4.92
CA ASN A 69 -36.72 -8.99 -5.40
C ASN A 69 -36.78 -8.83 -6.94
N MET A 70 -35.75 -9.26 -7.66
CA MET A 70 -35.66 -9.14 -9.13
C MET A 70 -35.48 -10.53 -9.78
N PRO A 71 -36.51 -11.41 -9.69
CA PRO A 71 -36.39 -12.81 -10.08
C PRO A 71 -36.07 -12.99 -11.57
N TYR A 72 -36.64 -12.17 -12.46
CA TYR A 72 -36.37 -12.28 -13.87
C TYR A 72 -34.98 -11.73 -14.22
N LEU A 73 -34.55 -10.63 -13.59
CA LEU A 73 -33.16 -10.15 -13.69
C LEU A 73 -32.15 -11.25 -13.29
N MET A 74 -32.41 -11.96 -12.21
CA MET A 74 -31.58 -13.07 -11.77
C MET A 74 -31.55 -14.23 -12.79
N GLN A 75 -32.69 -14.54 -13.42
CA GLN A 75 -32.76 -15.52 -14.51
C GLN A 75 -31.99 -15.07 -15.75
N VAL A 76 -32.05 -13.78 -16.10
CA VAL A 76 -31.28 -13.21 -17.21
C VAL A 76 -29.78 -13.35 -16.95
N ILE A 77 -29.30 -12.98 -15.75
CA ILE A 77 -27.88 -13.15 -15.38
C ILE A 77 -27.50 -14.64 -15.40
N ALA A 78 -28.33 -15.53 -14.85
CA ALA A 78 -28.09 -16.97 -14.85
C ALA A 78 -28.03 -17.56 -16.28
N SER A 79 -28.84 -17.03 -17.21
CA SER A 79 -28.91 -17.52 -18.60
C SER A 79 -27.60 -17.33 -19.37
N LEU A 80 -26.74 -16.39 -18.95
CA LEU A 80 -25.40 -16.20 -19.50
C LEU A 80 -24.50 -17.42 -19.25
N GLY A 81 -24.83 -18.26 -18.26
CA GLY A 81 -24.14 -19.52 -17.99
C GLY A 81 -22.65 -19.33 -17.69
N THR A 82 -22.33 -18.31 -16.89
CA THR A 82 -20.97 -17.87 -16.61
C THR A 82 -20.75 -17.56 -15.13
N LEU A 83 -19.47 -17.45 -14.73
CA LEU A 83 -19.08 -16.92 -13.43
C LEU A 83 -19.25 -15.40 -13.44
N VAL A 84 -20.01 -14.85 -12.50
CA VAL A 84 -20.35 -13.43 -12.46
C VAL A 84 -19.46 -12.69 -11.47
N GLY A 85 -18.84 -11.62 -11.95
CA GLY A 85 -18.14 -10.64 -11.12
C GLY A 85 -19.10 -9.57 -10.64
N ARG A 86 -18.81 -8.31 -10.96
CA ARG A 86 -19.70 -7.18 -10.63
C ARG A 86 -20.89 -7.12 -11.57
N SER A 87 -22.06 -6.78 -11.05
CA SER A 87 -23.22 -6.44 -11.88
C SER A 87 -23.94 -5.21 -11.33
N ARG A 88 -24.48 -4.38 -12.22
CA ARG A 88 -25.20 -3.15 -11.87
C ARG A 88 -26.17 -2.73 -12.96
N LEU A 89 -27.20 -1.98 -12.59
CA LEU A 89 -27.91 -1.15 -13.55
C LEU A 89 -27.12 0.14 -13.77
N MET A 90 -27.04 0.59 -15.02
CA MET A 90 -26.42 1.86 -15.40
C MET A 90 -27.44 2.72 -16.14
N ARG A 91 -27.68 3.91 -15.59
CA ARG A 91 -28.64 4.88 -16.12
C ARG A 91 -27.92 6.12 -16.61
N LEU A 92 -28.28 6.58 -17.80
CA LEU A 92 -27.77 7.83 -18.37
C LEU A 92 -28.95 8.70 -18.76
N GLY A 93 -29.02 9.90 -18.17
CA GLY A 93 -30.08 10.88 -18.38
C GLY A 93 -30.21 11.34 -19.83
N ALA A 94 -31.33 11.96 -20.13
CA ALA A 94 -31.61 12.56 -21.43
C ALA A 94 -30.61 13.67 -21.78
N GLY A 95 -30.07 13.66 -23.00
CA GLY A 95 -29.08 14.63 -23.45
C GLY A 95 -27.67 14.46 -22.85
N CYS A 96 -27.43 13.47 -22.00
CA CYS A 96 -26.14 13.26 -21.34
C CYS A 96 -25.20 12.35 -22.14
N ASN A 97 -23.91 12.40 -21.82
CA ASN A 97 -22.89 11.58 -22.45
C ASN A 97 -21.86 11.06 -21.43
N VAL A 98 -21.26 9.92 -21.76
CA VAL A 98 -20.03 9.45 -21.12
C VAL A 98 -18.91 9.70 -22.10
N PRO A 99 -17.92 10.55 -21.75
CA PRO A 99 -16.83 10.91 -22.66
C PRO A 99 -15.94 9.71 -22.99
N ARG A 100 -15.07 9.89 -23.99
CA ARG A 100 -14.09 8.87 -24.39
C ARG A 100 -13.19 8.49 -23.21
N HIS A 101 -13.11 7.20 -22.91
CA HIS A 101 -12.29 6.64 -21.84
C HIS A 101 -11.92 5.17 -22.15
N CYS A 102 -11.07 4.59 -21.29
CA CYS A 102 -10.64 3.19 -21.33
C CYS A 102 -10.74 2.58 -19.93
N ASP A 103 -11.10 1.31 -19.84
CA ASP A 103 -11.16 0.58 -18.57
C ASP A 103 -9.78 -0.03 -18.23
N ILE A 104 -8.93 0.76 -17.60
CA ILE A 104 -7.52 0.42 -17.34
C ILE A 104 -7.24 -0.21 -15.96
N ASN A 105 -8.23 -0.33 -15.08
CA ASN A 105 -8.05 -1.05 -13.82
C ASN A 105 -7.76 -2.55 -14.11
N LEU A 106 -6.83 -3.15 -13.35
CA LEU A 106 -6.45 -4.56 -13.48
C LEU A 106 -7.64 -5.52 -13.46
N TYR A 107 -8.68 -5.21 -12.68
CA TYR A 107 -9.91 -5.99 -12.63
C TYR A 107 -10.45 -6.27 -14.04
N TRP A 108 -10.63 -5.22 -14.87
CA TRP A 108 -11.19 -5.35 -16.22
C TRP A 108 -10.21 -5.89 -17.26
N ARG A 109 -8.95 -6.13 -16.92
CA ARG A 109 -8.01 -6.76 -17.86
C ARG A 109 -8.47 -8.16 -18.26
N LYS A 110 -8.99 -8.92 -17.29
CA LYS A 110 -9.44 -10.32 -17.46
C LYS A 110 -10.95 -10.50 -17.59
N ARG A 111 -11.74 -9.42 -17.48
CA ARG A 111 -13.19 -9.48 -17.55
C ARG A 111 -13.71 -8.78 -18.80
N MET A 112 -14.58 -9.46 -19.52
CA MET A 112 -15.45 -8.83 -20.49
C MET A 112 -16.64 -8.19 -19.79
N ARG A 113 -17.16 -7.10 -20.37
CA ARG A 113 -18.35 -6.43 -19.87
C ARG A 113 -19.51 -6.66 -20.82
N ILE A 114 -20.56 -7.27 -20.30
CA ILE A 114 -21.81 -7.50 -21.01
C ILE A 114 -22.77 -6.35 -20.72
N HIS A 115 -23.40 -5.81 -21.75
CA HIS A 115 -24.46 -4.83 -21.70
C HIS A 115 -25.77 -5.43 -22.22
N ILE A 116 -26.86 -5.24 -21.47
CA ILE A 116 -28.21 -5.64 -21.85
C ILE A 116 -29.10 -4.38 -21.72
N PRO A 117 -29.44 -3.71 -22.83
CA PRO A 117 -30.30 -2.53 -22.79
C PRO A 117 -31.72 -2.92 -22.35
N ILE A 118 -32.21 -2.30 -21.27
CA ILE A 118 -33.57 -2.48 -20.74
C ILE A 118 -34.47 -1.36 -21.26
N VAL A 119 -33.95 -0.13 -21.20
CA VAL A 119 -34.54 1.08 -21.77
C VAL A 119 -33.47 1.73 -22.63
N THR A 120 -33.75 1.94 -23.91
CA THR A 120 -32.82 2.60 -24.83
C THR A 120 -33.61 3.25 -25.98
N ASN A 121 -32.93 3.99 -26.83
CA ASN A 121 -33.52 4.59 -28.03
C ASN A 121 -32.45 4.75 -29.12
N SER A 122 -32.88 4.95 -30.38
CA SER A 122 -31.98 5.02 -31.53
C SER A 122 -30.97 6.19 -31.48
N SER A 123 -31.17 7.16 -30.59
CA SER A 123 -30.23 8.26 -30.34
C SER A 123 -29.18 7.93 -29.26
N VAL A 124 -29.19 6.70 -28.71
CA VAL A 124 -28.14 6.17 -27.84
C VAL A 124 -27.10 5.44 -28.68
N LEU A 125 -25.90 6.00 -28.79
CA LEU A 125 -24.83 5.48 -29.64
C LEU A 125 -23.58 5.20 -28.82
N PHE A 126 -23.06 3.98 -28.94
CA PHE A 126 -21.78 3.57 -28.38
C PHE A 126 -20.70 3.68 -29.45
N GLU A 127 -19.59 4.31 -29.13
CA GLU A 127 -18.42 4.41 -29.99
C GLU A 127 -17.28 3.59 -29.38
N SER A 128 -16.56 2.79 -30.16
CA SER A 128 -15.30 2.17 -29.76
C SER A 128 -14.34 2.09 -30.95
N ALA A 129 -13.16 2.69 -30.82
CA ALA A 129 -12.12 2.77 -31.88
C ALA A 129 -12.66 3.18 -33.27
N GLY A 130 -13.58 4.16 -33.32
CA GLY A 130 -14.18 4.67 -34.58
C GLY A 130 -15.37 3.86 -35.11
N GLN A 131 -15.70 2.72 -34.51
CA GLN A 131 -16.92 1.99 -34.81
C GLN A 131 -18.06 2.50 -33.92
N ILE A 132 -19.24 2.73 -34.51
CA ILE A 132 -20.44 3.22 -33.82
C ILE A 132 -21.53 2.15 -33.89
N GLN A 133 -22.16 1.85 -32.76
CA GLN A 133 -23.24 0.88 -32.66
C GLN A 133 -24.36 1.38 -31.73
N HIS A 134 -25.61 1.22 -32.18
CA HIS A 134 -26.77 1.28 -31.30
C HIS A 134 -27.02 -0.11 -30.71
N LEU A 135 -27.24 -0.19 -29.40
CA LEU A 135 -27.55 -1.43 -28.68
C LEU A 135 -29.06 -1.44 -28.41
N GLY A 136 -29.79 -2.36 -29.06
CA GLY A 136 -31.26 -2.43 -28.99
C GLY A 136 -31.80 -3.08 -27.71
N GLU A 137 -33.07 -2.85 -27.41
CA GLU A 137 -33.72 -3.40 -26.22
C GLU A 137 -33.69 -4.94 -26.19
N GLY A 138 -33.32 -5.49 -25.04
CA GLY A 138 -33.24 -6.93 -24.81
C GLY A 138 -32.09 -7.62 -25.55
N GLU A 139 -31.31 -6.91 -26.35
CA GLU A 139 -30.12 -7.46 -27.01
C GLU A 139 -28.99 -7.63 -26.00
N VAL A 140 -28.18 -8.67 -26.16
CA VAL A 140 -27.03 -8.94 -25.27
C VAL A 140 -25.74 -8.65 -26.01
N TRP A 141 -24.97 -7.68 -25.51
CA TRP A 141 -23.78 -7.18 -26.18
C TRP A 141 -22.53 -7.26 -25.32
N VAL A 142 -21.39 -7.56 -25.92
CA VAL A 142 -20.06 -7.43 -25.31
C VAL A 142 -19.30 -6.34 -26.05
N LEU A 143 -18.67 -5.44 -25.28
CA LEU A 143 -17.88 -4.34 -25.80
C LEU A 143 -16.42 -4.51 -25.42
N ASP A 144 -15.53 -4.16 -26.35
CA ASP A 144 -14.12 -3.98 -26.03
C ASP A 144 -13.92 -2.67 -25.25
N THR A 145 -13.59 -2.83 -23.96
CA THR A 145 -13.34 -1.72 -23.04
C THR A 145 -11.85 -1.35 -22.92
N TRP A 146 -10.95 -2.09 -23.58
CA TRP A 146 -9.53 -1.79 -23.60
C TRP A 146 -9.22 -0.60 -24.50
N HIS A 147 -9.88 -0.52 -25.66
CA HIS A 147 -9.80 0.63 -26.56
C HIS A 147 -10.66 1.80 -26.07
N ASN A 148 -10.32 3.00 -26.54
CA ASN A 148 -11.12 4.20 -26.25
C ASN A 148 -12.57 4.01 -26.71
N HIS A 149 -13.49 4.20 -25.77
CA HIS A 149 -14.91 4.08 -26.01
C HIS A 149 -15.71 5.19 -25.34
N SER A 150 -16.88 5.51 -25.88
CA SER A 150 -17.78 6.54 -25.38
C SER A 150 -19.24 6.14 -25.58
N VAL A 151 -20.17 6.82 -24.88
CA VAL A 151 -21.60 6.71 -25.18
C VAL A 151 -22.24 8.10 -25.19
N THR A 152 -23.06 8.36 -26.20
CA THR A 152 -23.89 9.56 -26.28
C THR A 152 -25.36 9.17 -26.15
N ASN A 153 -26.15 9.98 -25.44
CA ASN A 153 -27.60 9.84 -25.36
C ASN A 153 -28.25 11.18 -25.71
N GLN A 154 -28.67 11.35 -26.96
CA GLN A 154 -29.38 12.57 -27.40
C GLN A 154 -30.91 12.45 -27.29
N GLY A 155 -31.40 11.34 -26.75
CA GLY A 155 -32.83 11.05 -26.60
C GLY A 155 -33.29 11.03 -25.14
N ALA A 156 -34.31 10.21 -24.87
CA ALA A 156 -34.80 9.96 -23.51
C ALA A 156 -33.78 9.17 -22.67
N GLU A 157 -34.03 9.09 -21.35
CA GLU A 157 -33.20 8.31 -20.44
C GLU A 157 -33.02 6.85 -20.89
N ARG A 158 -31.82 6.30 -20.67
CA ARG A 158 -31.49 4.89 -20.96
C ARG A 158 -31.08 4.16 -19.69
N ILE A 159 -31.42 2.87 -19.60
CA ILE A 159 -31.03 1.96 -18.52
C ILE A 159 -30.51 0.67 -19.12
N HIS A 160 -29.28 0.30 -18.78
CA HIS A 160 -28.67 -0.98 -19.19
C HIS A 160 -28.34 -1.80 -17.94
N LEU A 161 -28.62 -3.10 -17.99
CA LEU A 161 -27.99 -4.06 -17.09
C LEU A 161 -26.56 -4.34 -17.58
N VAL A 162 -25.60 -4.24 -16.67
CA VAL A 162 -24.18 -4.49 -16.93
C VAL A 162 -23.69 -5.65 -16.08
N VAL A 163 -22.97 -6.58 -16.69
CA VAL A 163 -22.42 -7.77 -16.04
C VAL A 163 -20.95 -7.93 -16.43
N ASP A 164 -20.04 -7.82 -15.45
CA ASP A 164 -18.62 -8.12 -15.62
C ASP A 164 -18.40 -9.63 -15.40
N THR A 165 -17.68 -10.30 -16.29
CA THR A 165 -17.42 -11.76 -16.21
C THR A 165 -16.08 -12.14 -16.85
N ILE A 166 -15.42 -13.16 -16.31
CA ILE A 166 -14.26 -13.81 -16.95
C ILE A 166 -14.66 -14.75 -18.11
N GLY A 167 -15.96 -14.97 -18.28
CA GLY A 167 -16.52 -15.92 -19.21
C GLY A 167 -16.60 -17.35 -18.69
N SER A 168 -17.11 -18.23 -19.54
CA SER A 168 -17.14 -19.68 -19.37
C SER A 168 -16.84 -20.31 -20.74
N PRO A 169 -16.44 -21.58 -20.82
CA PRO A 169 -16.21 -22.22 -22.12
C PRO A 169 -17.40 -22.07 -23.08
N LYS A 170 -18.63 -22.13 -22.54
CA LYS A 170 -19.86 -21.91 -23.29
C LYS A 170 -19.99 -20.46 -23.79
N LEU A 171 -19.73 -19.47 -22.93
CA LEU A 171 -19.84 -18.06 -23.30
C LEU A 171 -18.73 -17.65 -24.29
N TRP A 172 -17.50 -18.13 -24.11
CA TRP A 172 -16.41 -17.92 -25.06
C TRP A 172 -16.70 -18.54 -26.42
N SER A 173 -17.16 -19.80 -26.46
CA SER A 173 -17.61 -20.45 -27.70
C SER A 173 -18.73 -19.67 -28.39
N MET A 174 -19.68 -19.12 -27.62
CA MET A 174 -20.74 -18.26 -28.14
C MET A 174 -20.19 -16.97 -28.75
N LEU A 175 -19.27 -16.30 -28.06
CA LEU A 175 -18.61 -15.08 -28.53
C LEU A 175 -17.80 -15.32 -29.82
N GLU A 176 -17.09 -16.44 -29.89
CA GLU A 176 -16.19 -16.77 -30.99
C GLU A 176 -16.92 -17.24 -32.24
N HIS A 177 -17.94 -18.10 -32.10
CA HIS A 177 -18.54 -18.83 -33.22
C HIS A 177 -19.98 -18.46 -33.54
N HIS A 178 -20.69 -17.79 -32.63
CA HIS A 178 -22.14 -17.57 -32.77
C HIS A 178 -22.57 -16.12 -32.62
N ALA A 179 -21.73 -15.26 -32.04
CA ALA A 179 -21.99 -13.84 -31.95
C ALA A 179 -21.88 -13.18 -33.32
N TRP A 180 -22.74 -12.20 -33.58
CA TRP A 180 -22.55 -11.29 -34.69
C TRP A 180 -21.50 -10.23 -34.29
N LYS A 181 -20.50 -10.04 -35.15
CA LYS A 181 -19.37 -9.15 -34.98
C LYS A 181 -19.47 -8.08 -36.07
N PRO A 182 -20.18 -6.96 -35.84
CA PRO A 182 -20.36 -5.95 -36.87
C PRO A 182 -19.02 -5.42 -37.37
N CYS A 183 -18.89 -5.25 -38.69
CA CYS A 183 -17.82 -4.45 -39.27
C CYS A 183 -18.12 -2.95 -39.12
N VAL A 184 -17.13 -2.09 -39.41
CA VAL A 184 -17.34 -0.63 -39.43
C VAL A 184 -18.46 -0.28 -40.42
N GLY A 185 -19.49 0.42 -39.93
CA GLY A 185 -20.65 0.82 -40.72
C GLY A 185 -21.81 -0.19 -40.79
N GLU A 186 -21.63 -1.41 -40.28
CA GLU A 186 -22.72 -2.39 -40.19
C GLU A 186 -23.58 -2.14 -38.94
N LEU A 187 -24.84 -1.75 -39.13
CA LEU A 187 -25.76 -1.42 -38.03
C LEU A 187 -26.74 -2.54 -37.66
N THR A 188 -26.94 -3.52 -38.55
CA THR A 188 -27.92 -4.60 -38.37
C THR A 188 -27.32 -5.97 -38.66
N PRO A 189 -27.73 -7.01 -37.91
CA PRO A 189 -27.19 -8.35 -38.10
C PRO A 189 -27.61 -8.95 -39.45
N PRO A 190 -26.82 -9.90 -39.98
CA PRO A 190 -27.19 -10.62 -41.19
C PRO A 190 -28.46 -11.46 -40.96
N ALA A 191 -29.23 -11.71 -42.02
CA ALA A 191 -30.54 -12.37 -41.93
C ALA A 191 -30.52 -13.79 -41.30
N ASN A 192 -29.38 -14.46 -41.35
CA ASN A 192 -29.16 -15.79 -40.76
C ASN A 192 -28.82 -15.75 -39.25
N PHE A 193 -28.57 -14.57 -38.68
CA PHE A 193 -28.37 -14.43 -37.23
C PHE A 193 -29.70 -14.68 -36.50
N LYS A 194 -29.70 -15.63 -35.56
CA LYS A 194 -30.89 -16.00 -34.78
C LYS A 194 -30.56 -15.92 -33.29
N ALA A 195 -31.20 -14.99 -32.59
CA ALA A 195 -31.13 -14.89 -31.15
C ALA A 195 -32.21 -15.78 -30.49
N LYS A 196 -31.86 -16.43 -29.39
CA LYS A 196 -32.79 -17.28 -28.62
C LYS A 196 -33.30 -16.50 -27.41
N SER A 197 -34.62 -16.48 -27.22
CA SER A 197 -35.22 -15.84 -26.05
C SER A 197 -34.85 -16.57 -24.75
N VAL A 198 -34.49 -15.81 -23.72
CA VAL A 198 -34.33 -16.32 -22.35
C VAL A 198 -35.68 -16.85 -21.88
N ARG A 199 -35.72 -18.08 -21.38
CA ARG A 199 -36.93 -18.69 -20.85
C ARG A 199 -37.22 -18.13 -19.46
N VAL A 200 -38.48 -17.80 -19.22
CA VAL A 200 -38.97 -17.46 -17.88
C VAL A 200 -39.34 -18.75 -17.17
N GLU A 201 -38.74 -18.96 -16.01
CA GLU A 201 -39.12 -20.03 -15.09
C GLU A 201 -39.96 -19.43 -13.94
N THR A 202 -41.25 -19.79 -13.88
CA THR A 202 -42.20 -19.28 -12.87
C THR A 202 -42.33 -20.17 -11.63
N HIS A 203 -41.77 -21.38 -11.65
CA HIS A 203 -41.96 -22.41 -10.62
C HIS A 203 -40.67 -22.91 -9.98
N VAL A 204 -39.54 -22.30 -10.32
CA VAL A 204 -38.22 -22.68 -9.79
C VAL A 204 -37.82 -21.63 -8.76
N GLY A 205 -37.23 -22.07 -7.64
CA GLY A 205 -36.63 -21.15 -6.67
C GLY A 205 -35.61 -20.23 -7.35
N MET A 206 -35.25 -19.13 -6.68
CA MET A 206 -34.28 -18.15 -7.20
C MET A 206 -33.02 -18.84 -7.76
N PRO A 207 -32.63 -18.55 -9.01
CA PRO A 207 -31.50 -19.23 -9.62
C PRO A 207 -30.22 -18.92 -8.86
N GLN A 208 -29.44 -19.97 -8.55
CA GLN A 208 -28.17 -19.81 -7.87
C GLN A 208 -27.11 -19.34 -8.87
N LEU A 209 -26.59 -18.13 -8.68
CA LEU A 209 -25.52 -17.60 -9.50
C LEU A 209 -24.16 -18.14 -9.04
N ALA A 210 -23.29 -18.45 -10.01
CA ALA A 210 -21.88 -18.67 -9.74
C ALA A 210 -21.19 -17.30 -9.64
N LEU A 211 -20.61 -16.97 -8.49
CA LEU A 211 -20.04 -15.64 -8.20
C LEU A 211 -18.52 -15.69 -7.97
N GLU A 212 -17.80 -14.65 -8.42
CA GLU A 212 -16.37 -14.50 -8.16
C GLU A 212 -16.09 -14.38 -6.65
N ARG A 213 -15.27 -15.29 -6.10
CA ARG A 213 -14.81 -15.21 -4.71
C ARG A 213 -13.41 -14.61 -4.57
N PHE A 214 -12.58 -14.80 -5.59
CA PHE A 214 -11.22 -14.28 -5.70
C PHE A 214 -11.09 -13.59 -7.04
N ASN A 215 -11.02 -12.26 -7.03
CA ASN A 215 -11.08 -11.45 -8.24
C ASN A 215 -9.88 -10.53 -8.46
N ILE A 216 -9.18 -10.16 -7.38
CA ILE A 216 -7.94 -9.38 -7.40
C ILE A 216 -6.95 -10.03 -6.43
N GLU A 217 -5.75 -10.34 -6.91
CA GLU A 217 -4.62 -10.74 -6.08
C GLU A 217 -3.82 -9.48 -5.68
N PRO A 218 -3.40 -9.33 -4.40
CA PRO A 218 -2.60 -8.18 -4.00
C PRO A 218 -1.30 -8.12 -4.79
N VAL A 219 -0.58 -9.25 -4.82
CA VAL A 219 0.64 -9.42 -5.59
C VAL A 219 0.34 -10.47 -6.66
N LEU A 220 0.47 -10.07 -7.92
CA LEU A 220 0.31 -10.96 -9.07
C LEU A 220 1.47 -11.96 -9.14
N HIS A 221 1.17 -13.19 -9.55
CA HIS A 221 2.19 -14.18 -9.87
C HIS A 221 3.16 -13.67 -10.97
N PRO A 222 4.48 -13.98 -10.94
CA PRO A 222 5.45 -13.46 -11.91
C PRO A 222 5.09 -13.74 -13.37
N SER A 223 4.49 -14.88 -13.66
CA SER A 223 4.03 -15.21 -15.03
C SER A 223 2.98 -14.24 -15.54
N GLU A 224 2.05 -13.81 -14.68
CA GLU A 224 1.02 -12.85 -15.05
C GLU A 224 1.60 -11.45 -15.26
N VAL A 225 2.49 -11.00 -14.36
CA VAL A 225 3.20 -9.72 -14.55
C VAL A 225 3.98 -9.73 -15.87
N LYS A 226 4.69 -10.82 -16.15
CA LYS A 226 5.41 -10.97 -17.42
C LYS A 226 4.50 -10.88 -18.63
N GLU A 227 3.34 -11.55 -18.61
CA GLU A 227 2.34 -11.48 -19.67
C GLU A 227 1.80 -10.05 -19.86
N ILE A 228 1.45 -9.38 -18.76
CA ILE A 228 0.97 -8.00 -18.76
C ILE A 228 1.98 -7.05 -19.41
N LEU A 229 3.23 -7.12 -18.95
CA LEU A 229 4.30 -6.24 -19.40
C LEU A 229 4.72 -6.57 -20.85
N ALA A 230 4.72 -7.84 -21.25
CA ALA A 230 4.99 -8.23 -22.63
C ALA A 230 3.93 -7.69 -23.60
N ALA A 231 2.65 -7.74 -23.22
CA ALA A 231 1.57 -7.13 -23.99
C ALA A 231 1.75 -5.61 -24.13
N TYR A 232 2.19 -4.92 -23.08
CA TYR A 232 2.51 -3.49 -23.16
C TYR A 232 3.67 -3.20 -24.11
N VAL A 233 4.73 -3.99 -24.08
CA VAL A 233 5.86 -3.83 -25.01
C VAL A 233 5.43 -4.06 -26.45
N ALA A 234 4.56 -5.04 -26.71
CA ALA A 234 4.06 -5.36 -28.04
C ALA A 234 3.14 -4.28 -28.64
N ASP A 235 2.38 -3.58 -27.81
CA ASP A 235 1.40 -2.54 -28.20
C ASP A 235 1.97 -1.11 -28.13
N MET A 236 3.24 -0.95 -27.73
CA MET A 236 3.84 0.37 -27.56
C MET A 236 4.39 0.90 -28.89
N LYS A 237 4.14 2.19 -29.18
CA LYS A 237 4.81 2.89 -30.29
C LYS A 237 6.32 2.87 -30.09
N HIS A 238 7.07 2.45 -31.10
CA HIS A 238 8.53 2.52 -31.08
C HIS A 238 9.02 3.98 -31.15
N GLU A 239 9.13 4.63 -29.99
CA GLU A 239 9.66 5.99 -29.84
C GLU A 239 10.93 5.98 -28.95
N SER A 240 11.92 5.15 -29.30
CA SER A 240 13.20 5.15 -28.58
C SER A 240 14.10 6.26 -29.12
N SER A 241 14.46 7.22 -28.27
CA SER A 241 15.48 8.21 -28.60
C SER A 241 16.87 7.59 -28.44
N PRO A 242 17.82 7.79 -29.38
CA PRO A 242 19.20 7.31 -29.24
C PRO A 242 19.96 7.95 -28.06
N ASN A 243 19.40 9.00 -27.44
CA ASN A 243 19.98 9.66 -26.25
C ASN A 243 19.47 9.11 -24.91
N ASP A 244 18.44 8.24 -24.91
CA ASP A 244 17.95 7.64 -23.68
C ASP A 244 18.89 6.49 -23.26
N ARG A 245 19.25 6.44 -21.97
CA ARG A 245 20.17 5.42 -21.44
C ARG A 245 19.57 4.01 -21.44
N GLU A 246 18.25 3.91 -21.36
CA GLU A 246 17.48 2.66 -21.34
C GLU A 246 16.18 2.85 -22.14
N SER A 247 15.77 1.84 -22.91
CA SER A 247 14.48 1.85 -23.61
C SER A 247 13.34 1.45 -22.67
N PRO A 248 12.08 1.87 -22.94
CA PRO A 248 10.92 1.42 -22.18
C PRO A 248 10.82 -0.11 -22.05
N GLY A 249 11.14 -0.84 -23.13
CA GLY A 249 11.13 -2.30 -23.12
C GLY A 249 12.16 -2.91 -22.16
N GLN A 250 13.33 -2.29 -22.04
CA GLN A 250 14.35 -2.70 -21.05
C GLN A 250 13.86 -2.44 -19.62
N ILE A 251 13.26 -1.27 -19.36
CA ILE A 251 12.70 -0.92 -18.05
C ILE A 251 11.63 -1.93 -17.61
N LEU A 252 10.70 -2.30 -18.51
CA LEU A 252 9.66 -3.28 -18.22
C LEU A 252 10.22 -4.70 -18.04
N ALA A 253 11.25 -5.08 -18.81
CA ALA A 253 11.92 -6.37 -18.66
C ALA A 253 12.61 -6.47 -17.29
N ASP A 254 13.27 -5.40 -16.83
CA ASP A 254 13.89 -5.34 -15.51
C ASP A 254 12.87 -5.39 -14.38
N LEU A 255 11.74 -4.68 -14.52
CA LEU A 255 10.61 -4.80 -13.60
C LEU A 255 10.15 -6.26 -13.48
N SER A 256 9.95 -6.94 -14.61
CA SER A 256 9.53 -8.36 -14.66
C SER A 256 10.52 -9.28 -13.94
N ARG A 257 11.82 -9.14 -14.20
CA ARG A 257 12.87 -9.95 -13.56
C ARG A 257 12.97 -9.69 -12.06
N ASN A 258 12.94 -8.43 -11.64
CA ASN A 258 13.01 -8.07 -10.23
C ASN A 258 11.75 -8.50 -9.47
N TRP A 259 10.59 -8.46 -10.13
CA TRP A 259 9.34 -9.00 -9.58
C TRP A 259 9.45 -10.51 -9.34
N GLN A 260 10.02 -11.25 -10.30
CA GLN A 260 10.26 -12.68 -10.15
C GLN A 260 11.22 -12.99 -8.99
N VAL A 261 12.33 -12.27 -8.87
CA VAL A 261 13.29 -12.42 -7.76
C VAL A 261 12.60 -12.15 -6.41
N THR A 262 11.81 -11.07 -6.34
CA THR A 262 11.08 -10.71 -5.13
C THR A 262 10.05 -11.77 -4.76
N TRP A 263 9.31 -12.28 -5.74
CA TRP A 263 8.33 -13.37 -5.53
C TRP A 263 8.95 -14.67 -5.05
N VAL A 264 10.05 -15.12 -5.65
CA VAL A 264 10.75 -16.32 -5.18
C VAL A 264 11.30 -16.12 -3.76
N SER A 265 11.66 -14.89 -3.39
CA SER A 265 12.24 -14.58 -2.08
C SER A 265 11.19 -14.40 -0.97
N PHE A 266 10.01 -13.88 -1.29
CA PHE A 266 9.05 -13.36 -0.30
C PHE A 266 7.59 -13.79 -0.52
N GLY A 267 7.27 -14.38 -1.67
CA GLY A 267 5.90 -14.73 -2.04
C GLY A 267 4.92 -13.54 -2.03
N ALA A 268 3.63 -13.83 -1.88
CA ALA A 268 2.56 -12.82 -1.89
C ALA A 268 2.22 -12.23 -0.50
N GLU A 269 3.08 -12.42 0.50
CA GLU A 269 2.79 -12.06 1.89
C GLU A 269 2.62 -10.54 2.09
N SER A 270 1.62 -10.14 2.87
CA SER A 270 1.25 -8.72 3.07
C SER A 270 2.38 -7.84 3.60
N GLN A 271 3.20 -8.38 4.50
CA GLN A 271 4.39 -7.71 5.03
C GLN A 271 5.44 -7.35 3.96
N HIS A 272 5.35 -7.95 2.76
CA HIS A 272 6.29 -7.74 1.66
C HIS A 272 5.69 -6.94 0.49
N HIS A 273 4.41 -6.56 0.54
CA HIS A 273 3.72 -5.81 -0.53
C HIS A 273 4.44 -4.51 -0.90
N ILE A 274 5.08 -3.84 0.06
CA ILE A 274 5.84 -2.61 -0.20
C ILE A 274 6.97 -2.82 -1.21
N ARG A 275 7.62 -4.00 -1.23
CA ARG A 275 8.72 -4.31 -2.17
C ARG A 275 8.23 -4.28 -3.61
N TYR A 276 7.07 -4.89 -3.87
CA TYR A 276 6.44 -4.86 -5.19
C TYR A 276 6.04 -3.45 -5.61
N ARG A 277 5.50 -2.65 -4.68
CA ARG A 277 5.20 -1.23 -4.94
C ARG A 277 6.47 -0.48 -5.34
N LEU A 278 7.57 -0.65 -4.60
CA LEU A 278 8.86 -0.01 -4.90
C LEU A 278 9.40 -0.40 -6.29
N LEU A 279 9.27 -1.67 -6.70
CA LEU A 279 9.69 -2.09 -8.04
C LEU A 279 8.90 -1.36 -9.14
N VAL A 280 7.58 -1.27 -8.99
CA VAL A 280 6.72 -0.58 -9.97
C VAL A 280 7.01 0.91 -9.98
N MET A 281 7.22 1.52 -8.82
CA MET A 281 7.55 2.94 -8.69
C MET A 281 8.90 3.27 -9.31
N HIS A 282 9.91 2.42 -9.12
CA HIS A 282 11.21 2.56 -9.78
C HIS A 282 11.10 2.48 -11.31
N ALA A 283 10.26 1.58 -11.83
CA ALA A 283 9.98 1.52 -13.26
C ALA A 283 9.25 2.78 -13.76
N ILE A 284 8.29 3.30 -12.99
CA ILE A 284 7.58 4.56 -13.29
C ILE A 284 8.55 5.76 -13.32
N ASP A 285 9.46 5.86 -12.36
CA ASP A 285 10.44 6.95 -12.28
C ASP A 285 11.37 6.93 -13.51
N LYS A 286 11.87 5.74 -13.88
CA LYS A 286 12.66 5.56 -15.10
C LYS A 286 11.88 5.95 -16.36
N LEU A 287 10.61 5.55 -16.47
CA LEU A 287 9.77 5.91 -17.63
C LEU A 287 9.46 7.41 -17.70
N THR A 288 9.31 8.06 -16.55
CA THR A 288 9.02 9.51 -16.45
C THR A 288 10.24 10.36 -16.78
N ALA A 289 11.45 9.83 -16.54
CA ALA A 289 12.72 10.46 -16.89
C ALA A 289 13.06 10.41 -18.40
N LEU A 290 12.34 9.58 -19.18
CA LEU A 290 12.52 9.53 -20.64
C LEU A 290 12.06 10.85 -21.28
N LYS A 291 12.73 11.26 -22.35
CA LYS A 291 12.38 12.49 -23.09
C LYS A 291 10.95 12.46 -23.61
N HIS A 292 10.49 11.29 -24.05
CA HIS A 292 9.14 11.03 -24.51
C HIS A 292 8.55 9.87 -23.70
N GLN A 293 7.42 10.13 -23.03
CA GLN A 293 6.75 9.08 -22.27
C GLN A 293 6.05 8.11 -23.22
N PRO A 294 6.29 6.81 -23.09
CA PRO A 294 5.69 5.82 -23.98
C PRO A 294 4.20 5.65 -23.73
N HIS A 295 3.44 5.55 -24.82
CA HIS A 295 2.01 5.30 -24.82
C HIS A 295 1.70 4.02 -25.61
N LEU A 296 0.59 3.39 -25.27
CA LEU A 296 0.07 2.25 -26.03
C LEU A 296 -0.68 2.72 -27.29
N ASP A 297 -0.56 1.96 -28.37
CA ASP A 297 -1.26 2.20 -29.63
C ASP A 297 -2.77 1.98 -29.50
N ALA A 298 -3.18 0.86 -28.90
CA ALA A 298 -4.59 0.49 -28.81
C ALA A 298 -5.45 1.54 -28.10
N ASN A 299 -4.93 2.17 -27.05
CA ASN A 299 -5.75 3.00 -26.15
C ASN A 299 -5.16 4.37 -25.79
N GLN A 300 -3.97 4.70 -26.32
CA GLN A 300 -3.28 5.97 -26.13
C GLN A 300 -2.99 6.30 -24.65
N GLN A 301 -2.98 5.29 -23.77
CA GLN A 301 -2.67 5.48 -22.35
C GLN A 301 -1.16 5.41 -22.14
N SER A 302 -0.65 6.27 -21.26
CA SER A 302 0.76 6.26 -20.85
C SER A 302 1.09 4.99 -20.08
N LEU A 303 2.27 4.40 -20.32
CA LEU A 303 2.77 3.27 -19.52
C LEU A 303 2.88 3.62 -18.03
N VAL A 304 3.19 4.87 -17.69
CA VAL A 304 3.25 5.33 -16.30
C VAL A 304 1.91 5.14 -15.61
N LEU A 305 0.82 5.54 -16.27
CA LEU A 305 -0.53 5.39 -15.74
C LEU A 305 -0.90 3.92 -15.59
N LEU A 306 -0.61 3.09 -16.59
CA LEU A 306 -0.90 1.66 -16.59
C LEU A 306 -0.14 0.89 -15.51
N LEU A 307 1.14 1.22 -15.29
CA LEU A 307 1.91 0.67 -14.17
C LEU A 307 1.35 1.13 -12.82
N GLY A 308 0.83 2.37 -12.73
CA GLY A 308 0.12 2.85 -11.54
C GLY A 308 -1.06 1.97 -11.14
N HIS A 309 -1.73 1.31 -12.09
CA HIS A 309 -2.80 0.37 -11.80
C HIS A 309 -2.32 -0.97 -11.21
N LEU A 310 -1.05 -1.38 -11.42
CA LEU A 310 -0.44 -2.48 -10.68
C LEU A 310 -0.32 -2.14 -9.18
N ILE A 311 0.00 -0.87 -8.86
CA ILE A 311 0.08 -0.38 -7.47
C ILE A 311 -1.32 -0.30 -6.84
N LYS A 312 -2.32 0.19 -7.58
CA LYS A 312 -3.71 0.25 -7.07
C LYS A 312 -4.25 -1.14 -6.74
N GLY A 313 -3.97 -2.15 -7.58
CA GLY A 313 -4.30 -3.54 -7.27
C GLY A 313 -3.69 -4.04 -5.94
N LEU A 314 -2.47 -3.62 -5.62
CA LEU A 314 -1.80 -3.88 -4.33
C LEU A 314 -2.45 -3.15 -3.13
N ALA A 315 -3.32 -2.15 -3.35
CA ALA A 315 -3.89 -1.29 -2.31
C ALA A 315 -5.40 -1.51 -2.07
N GLU A 316 -6.12 -2.09 -3.03
CA GLU A 316 -7.59 -2.15 -3.04
C GLU A 316 -8.20 -3.21 -2.07
N GLN A 317 -7.40 -3.97 -1.31
CA GLN A 317 -7.93 -4.94 -0.34
C GLN A 317 -8.11 -4.34 1.06
N LYS A 318 -9.36 -4.09 1.46
CA LYS A 318 -9.75 -4.03 2.88
C LYS A 318 -9.59 -5.43 3.47
N ILE A 319 -8.80 -5.55 4.54
CA ILE A 319 -8.41 -6.81 5.18
C ILE A 319 -9.66 -7.60 5.58
N ILE A 320 -9.94 -8.70 4.87
CA ILE A 320 -10.87 -9.74 5.31
C ILE A 320 -10.14 -10.52 6.40
N LYS A 321 -10.50 -10.31 7.67
CA LYS A 321 -10.04 -11.16 8.79
C LYS A 321 -10.51 -12.60 8.52
N SER A 322 -9.60 -13.51 8.18
CA SER A 322 -9.89 -14.94 8.29
C SER A 322 -8.68 -15.74 8.79
N SER A 323 -8.87 -16.22 10.01
CA SER A 323 -8.35 -17.41 10.70
C SER A 323 -7.12 -18.14 10.16
N VAL A 324 -6.08 -18.09 11.01
CA VAL A 324 -4.88 -18.92 11.05
C VAL A 324 -5.18 -20.43 11.00
N LYS A 325 -4.41 -21.17 10.20
CA LYS A 325 -3.97 -22.54 10.53
C LYS A 325 -2.47 -22.69 10.27
N LYS A 326 -1.74 -23.03 11.34
CA LYS A 326 -0.31 -23.37 11.38
C LYS A 326 -0.03 -24.63 10.54
N THR A 327 1.07 -24.64 9.78
CA THR A 327 1.93 -25.84 9.65
C THR A 327 3.34 -25.55 9.11
N ARG A 328 4.33 -25.94 9.94
CA ARG A 328 5.65 -26.58 9.72
C ARG A 328 6.79 -25.89 8.93
N LYS A 329 7.97 -25.91 9.60
CA LYS A 329 9.33 -25.47 9.22
C LYS A 329 9.85 -26.07 7.89
N PRO A 330 10.63 -25.33 7.09
CA PRO A 330 11.53 -25.88 6.07
C PRO A 330 12.92 -26.24 6.63
N PRO A 331 13.69 -27.12 5.95
CA PRO A 331 14.97 -27.64 6.41
C PRO A 331 16.17 -26.73 6.08
N GLU A 332 17.25 -26.91 6.83
CA GLU A 332 18.56 -26.25 6.71
C GLU A 332 19.26 -26.54 5.39
N VAL A 333 19.91 -25.53 4.81
CA VAL A 333 20.89 -25.67 3.72
C VAL A 333 22.13 -24.85 4.05
N SER A 334 23.26 -25.55 4.17
CA SER A 334 24.61 -25.02 4.34
C SER A 334 25.19 -24.52 3.02
N PHE A 335 25.92 -23.41 3.03
CA PHE A 335 26.76 -22.97 1.91
C PHE A 335 28.17 -22.64 2.40
N GLU A 336 29.15 -23.19 1.69
CA GLU A 336 30.58 -23.11 1.95
C GLU A 336 31.14 -21.69 1.75
N GLU A 337 32.03 -21.30 2.66
CA GLU A 337 32.77 -20.03 2.64
C GLU A 337 33.91 -20.05 1.61
N THR A 338 34.19 -18.89 1.01
CA THR A 338 35.52 -18.58 0.46
C THR A 338 36.04 -17.26 1.02
N THR A 339 37.23 -17.38 1.61
CA THR A 339 38.14 -16.43 2.27
C THR A 339 38.52 -15.22 1.39
N ALA A 340 38.98 -14.04 1.83
CA ALA A 340 39.65 -13.61 3.07
C ALA A 340 39.56 -12.07 3.18
N VAL A 341 39.41 -11.51 4.40
CA VAL A 341 39.89 -10.16 4.76
C VAL A 341 40.38 -10.18 6.22
N SER A 342 41.47 -9.45 6.46
CA SER A 342 42.32 -9.35 7.65
C SER A 342 41.65 -9.39 9.03
N ARG A 343 42.22 -10.22 9.92
CA ARG A 343 41.87 -10.38 11.34
C ARG A 343 42.13 -9.12 12.15
N VAL A 344 41.08 -8.58 12.76
CA VAL A 344 41.13 -7.84 14.03
C VAL A 344 40.49 -8.74 15.08
N ASP A 345 41.09 -8.81 16.26
CA ASP A 345 40.72 -9.69 17.38
C ASP A 345 39.24 -9.51 17.77
N SER A 346 38.43 -10.54 17.52
CA SER A 346 36.97 -10.57 17.73
C SER A 346 36.55 -10.88 19.16
N SER A 347 37.48 -10.92 20.12
CA SER A 347 37.25 -11.44 21.48
C SER A 347 36.53 -10.51 22.46
N GLN A 348 36.29 -9.23 22.14
CA GLN A 348 35.49 -8.37 23.00
C GLN A 348 33.96 -8.52 22.74
N PRO A 349 33.16 -8.86 23.77
CA PRO A 349 31.71 -8.83 23.68
C PRO A 349 31.24 -7.41 23.34
N PHE A 350 30.31 -7.30 22.39
CA PHE A 350 29.69 -6.03 22.02
C PHE A 350 28.19 -6.21 22.15
N ASP A 351 27.65 -5.73 23.28
CA ASP A 351 26.25 -5.88 23.65
C ASP A 351 25.56 -4.50 23.55
N PRO A 352 25.09 -4.12 22.36
CA PRO A 352 24.52 -2.80 22.16
C PRO A 352 23.10 -2.73 22.72
N VAL A 353 22.77 -1.57 23.30
CA VAL A 353 21.43 -1.18 23.72
C VAL A 353 21.02 0.00 22.87
N PHE A 354 19.95 -0.19 22.10
CA PHE A 354 19.39 0.86 21.24
C PHE A 354 18.13 1.44 21.88
N ILE A 355 18.11 2.76 22.07
CA ILE A 355 16.88 3.48 22.37
C ILE A 355 16.21 3.82 21.03
N VAL A 356 15.05 3.25 20.78
CA VAL A 356 14.25 3.47 19.57
C VAL A 356 12.96 4.19 19.92
N ALA A 357 12.59 5.17 19.11
CA ALA A 357 11.41 5.99 19.30
C ALA A 357 11.11 6.79 18.03
N ALA A 358 9.86 7.18 17.83
CA ALA A 358 9.56 8.24 16.88
C ALA A 358 10.34 9.52 17.23
N PRO A 359 10.71 10.35 16.24
CA PRO A 359 11.36 11.64 16.50
C PRO A 359 10.52 12.44 17.47
N ARG A 360 11.16 13.18 18.39
CA ARG A 360 10.47 14.06 19.36
C ARG A 360 9.63 13.35 20.43
N SER A 361 9.85 12.05 20.65
CA SER A 361 9.23 11.27 21.75
C SER A 361 9.95 11.39 23.10
N GLY A 362 10.99 12.24 23.22
CA GLY A 362 11.77 12.35 24.46
C GLY A 362 12.94 11.35 24.58
N SER A 363 13.28 10.61 23.52
CA SER A 363 14.39 9.63 23.55
C SER A 363 15.75 10.24 23.88
N SER A 364 15.97 11.53 23.61
CA SER A 364 17.20 12.23 24.00
C SER A 364 17.27 12.46 25.52
N LEU A 365 16.13 12.73 26.17
CA LEU A 365 16.05 12.85 27.63
C LEU A 365 16.40 11.52 28.30
N LEU A 366 15.81 10.42 27.81
CA LEU A 366 16.10 9.08 28.31
C LEU A 366 17.57 8.69 28.09
N TYR A 367 18.10 8.96 26.89
CA TYR A 367 19.50 8.70 26.54
C TYR A 367 20.47 9.47 27.44
N GLU A 368 20.26 10.77 27.64
CA GLU A 368 21.12 11.61 28.49
C GLU A 368 21.05 11.18 29.95
N THR A 369 19.87 10.76 30.42
CA THR A 369 19.70 10.24 31.80
C THR A 369 20.43 8.92 31.98
N LEU A 370 20.28 7.97 31.06
CA LEU A 370 20.99 6.68 31.09
C LEU A 370 22.50 6.84 30.89
N GLY A 371 22.94 7.82 30.10
CA GLY A 371 24.34 8.14 29.87
C GLY A 371 25.12 8.50 31.15
N CYS A 372 24.45 8.84 32.25
CA CYS A 372 25.11 9.03 33.55
C CYS A 372 25.60 7.71 34.17
N HIS A 373 25.22 6.54 33.66
CA HIS A 373 25.65 5.26 34.22
C HIS A 373 27.09 4.91 33.83
N GLU A 374 27.92 4.57 34.81
CA GLU A 374 29.36 4.29 34.62
C GLU A 374 29.67 3.02 33.80
N GLN A 375 28.71 2.09 33.70
CA GLN A 375 28.82 0.88 32.86
C GLN A 375 28.26 1.06 31.44
N LEU A 376 27.69 2.22 31.09
CA LEU A 376 27.16 2.50 29.75
C LEU A 376 28.15 3.33 28.92
N ALA A 377 28.78 2.69 27.94
CA ALA A 377 29.62 3.37 26.95
C ALA A 377 28.74 4.07 25.91
N HIS A 378 28.96 5.36 25.71
CA HIS A 378 28.17 6.18 24.79
C HIS A 378 28.96 7.45 24.43
N TYR A 379 28.63 8.08 23.30
CA TYR A 379 29.24 9.32 22.84
C TYR A 379 28.21 10.45 22.69
N ASP A 380 28.64 11.70 22.85
CA ASP A 380 27.72 12.85 22.99
C ASP A 380 26.95 13.26 21.71
N ALA A 381 26.91 12.42 20.67
CA ALA A 381 26.27 12.71 19.38
C ALA A 381 25.42 11.53 18.86
N GLU A 382 24.60 11.75 17.84
CA GLU A 382 23.83 10.68 17.18
C GLU A 382 24.69 9.93 16.14
N SER A 383 24.46 8.63 15.96
CA SER A 383 25.24 7.70 15.12
C SER A 383 24.98 7.78 13.62
N HIS A 384 24.26 8.80 13.12
CA HIS A 384 23.80 8.87 11.72
C HIS A 384 24.88 8.49 10.70
N GLY A 385 26.08 9.06 10.86
CA GLY A 385 27.21 8.84 9.95
C GLY A 385 27.88 7.46 10.09
N VAL A 386 27.70 6.75 11.21
CA VAL A 386 28.29 5.41 11.41
C VAL A 386 27.64 4.40 10.48
N ILE A 387 26.30 4.37 10.45
CA ILE A 387 25.54 3.45 9.58
C ILE A 387 25.57 3.94 8.12
N GLU A 388 25.30 5.21 7.87
CA GLU A 388 25.13 5.73 6.50
C GLU A 388 26.45 5.91 5.73
N SER A 389 27.61 5.85 6.41
CA SER A 389 28.92 5.81 5.74
C SER A 389 29.24 4.47 5.07
N VAL A 390 28.46 3.42 5.36
CA VAL A 390 28.50 2.18 4.58
C VAL A 390 27.67 2.41 3.32
N PRO A 391 28.26 2.40 2.10
CA PRO A 391 27.57 2.83 0.89
C PRO A 391 26.25 2.09 0.63
N SER A 392 26.23 0.77 0.88
CA SER A 392 25.03 -0.08 0.73
C SER A 392 23.92 0.21 1.75
N LEU A 393 24.20 0.94 2.82
CA LEU A 393 23.23 1.34 3.85
C LEU A 393 22.84 2.83 3.75
N SER A 394 23.43 3.56 2.80
CA SER A 394 23.18 4.98 2.62
C SER A 394 21.78 5.25 2.04
N VAL A 395 21.27 6.46 2.29
CA VAL A 395 20.02 6.92 1.66
C VAL A 395 20.14 6.99 0.14
N ALA A 396 21.33 7.32 -0.39
CA ALA A 396 21.55 7.35 -1.83
C ALA A 396 21.34 5.98 -2.48
N HIS A 397 21.67 4.90 -1.75
CA HIS A 397 21.45 3.53 -2.22
C HIS A 397 20.02 3.03 -1.97
N ASN A 398 19.47 3.30 -0.78
CA ASN A 398 18.21 2.71 -0.32
C ASN A 398 16.98 3.61 -0.59
N GLY A 399 17.19 4.85 -1.04
CA GLY A 399 16.14 5.84 -1.26
C GLY A 399 15.45 6.37 -0.01
N SER A 400 15.72 5.80 1.17
CA SER A 400 15.16 6.14 2.48
C SER A 400 16.12 5.75 3.62
N ASN A 401 15.70 5.93 4.89
CA ASN A 401 16.40 5.44 6.06
C ASN A 401 16.07 4.00 6.46
N GLN A 402 15.10 3.36 5.82
CA GLN A 402 14.68 1.99 6.11
C GLN A 402 15.79 0.99 5.78
N LEU A 403 16.06 0.08 6.71
CA LEU A 403 16.97 -1.06 6.49
C LEU A 403 16.31 -2.36 6.95
N TYR A 404 16.65 -3.46 6.28
CA TYR A 404 16.09 -4.78 6.50
C TYR A 404 17.14 -5.76 7.03
N ALA A 405 16.70 -6.79 7.75
CA ALA A 405 17.58 -7.84 8.31
C ALA A 405 18.53 -8.46 7.27
N THR A 406 18.07 -8.64 6.03
CA THR A 406 18.86 -9.22 4.94
C THR A 406 20.08 -8.38 4.55
N GLN A 407 20.11 -7.09 4.88
CA GLN A 407 21.23 -6.21 4.60
C GLN A 407 22.34 -6.32 5.66
N ALA A 408 22.08 -6.99 6.79
CA ALA A 408 23.05 -7.25 7.85
C ALA A 408 23.93 -8.47 7.55
N THR A 409 24.65 -8.44 6.42
CA THR A 409 25.61 -9.51 6.09
C THR A 409 26.74 -9.56 7.12
N SER A 410 27.46 -10.68 7.22
CA SER A 410 28.60 -10.80 8.15
C SER A 410 29.64 -9.69 7.96
N ALA A 411 29.93 -9.35 6.69
CA ALA A 411 30.86 -8.27 6.35
C ALA A 411 30.36 -6.89 6.81
N VAL A 412 29.08 -6.58 6.55
CA VAL A 412 28.46 -5.31 6.98
C VAL A 412 28.43 -5.22 8.51
N SER A 413 28.07 -6.31 9.19
CA SER A 413 27.97 -6.38 10.64
C SER A 413 29.32 -6.19 11.32
N GLN A 414 30.37 -6.85 10.81
CA GLN A 414 31.75 -6.64 11.29
C GLN A 414 32.22 -5.21 11.06
N GLN A 415 31.96 -4.64 9.88
CA GLN A 415 32.32 -3.26 9.57
C GLN A 415 31.62 -2.27 10.50
N LEU A 416 30.32 -2.45 10.77
CA LEU A 416 29.58 -1.59 11.69
C LEU A 416 30.07 -1.72 13.13
N LYS A 417 30.33 -2.95 13.60
CA LYS A 417 30.92 -3.18 14.93
C LYS A 417 32.22 -2.39 15.09
N GLN A 418 33.12 -2.50 14.11
CA GLN A 418 34.40 -1.79 14.16
C GLN A 418 34.20 -0.26 14.17
N ARG A 419 33.31 0.27 13.33
CA ARG A 419 33.04 1.72 13.29
C ARG A 419 32.43 2.24 14.58
N PHE A 420 31.55 1.49 15.26
CA PHE A 420 31.03 1.87 16.57
C PHE A 420 32.14 1.90 17.62
N ILE A 421 33.04 0.90 17.62
CA ILE A 421 34.20 0.85 18.52
C ILE A 421 35.14 2.04 18.24
N ASP A 422 35.45 2.33 16.98
CA ASP A 422 36.31 3.44 16.59
C ASP A 422 35.72 4.79 17.00
N ALA A 423 34.41 4.98 16.81
CA ALA A 423 33.70 6.19 17.21
C ALA A 423 33.74 6.43 18.73
N LEU A 424 33.71 5.36 19.53
CA LEU A 424 33.90 5.44 20.98
C LEU A 424 35.35 5.82 21.34
N ASN A 425 36.33 5.19 20.70
CA ASN A 425 37.76 5.38 20.99
C ASN A 425 38.26 6.78 20.63
N GLN A 426 37.80 7.37 19.52
CA GLN A 426 38.21 8.71 19.06
C GLN A 426 37.84 9.84 20.03
N ARG A 427 36.93 9.61 20.98
CA ARG A 427 36.47 10.62 21.95
C ARG A 427 37.07 10.46 23.35
N GLY A 428 38.14 9.69 23.50
CA GLY A 428 38.92 9.61 24.74
C GLY A 428 38.25 8.81 25.88
N LYS A 429 37.10 8.18 25.63
CA LYS A 429 36.54 7.14 26.51
C LYS A 429 37.09 5.80 26.03
N SER A 430 38.27 5.39 26.50
CA SER A 430 38.74 4.01 26.26
C SER A 430 37.65 3.06 26.73
N ALA A 431 37.15 2.21 25.83
CA ALA A 431 36.24 1.13 26.19
C ALA A 431 36.92 0.29 27.28
N ARG A 432 36.48 0.47 28.54
CA ARG A 432 36.86 -0.47 29.61
C ARG A 432 36.30 -1.83 29.20
N SER A 433 36.98 -2.91 29.55
CA SER A 433 36.76 -4.26 29.01
C SER A 433 35.36 -4.87 29.19
N HIS A 434 34.39 -4.17 29.81
CA HIS A 434 33.04 -4.67 30.12
C HIS A 434 31.96 -3.56 30.11
N GLN A 435 31.91 -2.68 29.11
CA GLN A 435 30.86 -1.65 29.01
C GLN A 435 29.79 -2.01 27.98
N ILE A 436 28.52 -1.82 28.35
CA ILE A 436 27.37 -1.95 27.44
C ILE A 436 27.33 -0.71 26.55
N PHE A 437 27.24 -0.90 25.23
CA PHE A 437 27.20 0.23 24.30
C PHE A 437 25.77 0.80 24.21
N LEU A 438 25.55 2.02 24.68
CA LEU A 438 24.27 2.72 24.59
C LEU A 438 24.23 3.64 23.37
N GLU A 439 23.25 3.43 22.51
CA GLU A 439 23.07 4.18 21.27
C GLU A 439 21.63 4.70 21.16
N LYS A 440 21.51 5.96 20.69
CA LYS A 440 20.23 6.52 20.31
C LYS A 440 20.40 7.36 19.06
N THR A 441 19.76 6.91 17.98
CA THR A 441 19.60 7.68 16.75
C THR A 441 18.17 7.56 16.25
N PRO A 442 17.46 8.68 15.98
CA PRO A 442 16.06 8.63 15.56
C PRO A 442 15.78 7.72 14.35
N LYS A 443 16.73 7.63 13.41
CA LYS A 443 16.62 6.78 12.21
C LYS A 443 16.58 5.28 12.54
N ASN A 444 17.07 4.87 13.71
CA ASN A 444 17.06 3.46 14.12
C ASN A 444 15.65 2.94 14.44
N ALA A 445 14.65 3.83 14.54
CA ALA A 445 13.24 3.45 14.51
C ALA A 445 12.87 2.62 13.25
N LEU A 446 13.56 2.85 12.12
CA LEU A 446 13.32 2.17 10.84
C LEU A 446 14.30 1.01 10.58
N ARG A 447 15.05 0.57 11.59
CA ARG A 447 16.21 -0.32 11.41
C ARG A 447 16.30 -1.42 12.47
N VAL A 448 15.24 -1.66 13.25
CA VAL A 448 15.29 -2.60 14.39
C VAL A 448 15.65 -4.00 13.93
N ALA A 449 14.97 -4.55 12.91
CA ALA A 449 15.29 -5.87 12.36
C ALA A 449 16.72 -5.95 11.81
N PHE A 450 17.19 -4.90 11.14
CA PHE A 450 18.57 -4.80 10.66
C PHE A 450 19.59 -4.82 11.81
N LEU A 451 19.37 -4.02 12.85
CA LEU A 451 20.25 -3.93 14.01
C LEU A 451 20.26 -5.24 14.81
N LYS A 452 19.11 -5.91 14.93
CA LYS A 452 19.03 -7.22 15.59
C LYS A 452 19.77 -8.30 14.83
N ALA A 453 19.68 -8.30 13.49
CA ALA A 453 20.43 -9.22 12.66
C ALA A 453 21.95 -8.93 12.69
N ALA A 454 22.34 -7.65 12.68
CA ALA A 454 23.75 -7.24 12.73
C ALA A 454 24.40 -7.50 14.10
N PHE A 455 23.62 -7.38 15.17
CA PHE A 455 24.06 -7.55 16.55
C PHE A 455 23.08 -8.47 17.30
N PRO A 456 23.28 -9.80 17.25
CA PRO A 456 22.35 -10.75 17.87
C PRO A 456 22.13 -10.54 19.37
N THR A 457 23.10 -9.99 20.10
CA THR A 457 22.97 -9.66 21.54
C THR A 457 22.32 -8.29 21.80
N ALA A 458 21.90 -7.57 20.76
CA ALA A 458 21.26 -6.27 20.89
C ALA A 458 19.98 -6.34 21.72
N ARG A 459 19.82 -5.34 22.58
CA ARG A 459 18.62 -5.06 23.36
C ARG A 459 18.03 -3.71 22.96
N PHE A 460 16.72 -3.58 23.06
CA PHE A 460 15.99 -2.40 22.60
C PHE A 460 15.15 -1.81 23.72
N ILE A 461 15.21 -0.48 23.88
CA ILE A 461 14.31 0.27 24.74
C ILE A 461 13.44 1.13 23.84
N TYR A 462 12.16 0.76 23.73
CA TYR A 462 11.17 1.49 22.95
C TYR A 462 10.48 2.53 23.83
N LEU A 463 10.73 3.81 23.54
CA LEU A 463 10.03 4.93 24.17
C LEU A 463 8.95 5.46 23.22
N PHE A 464 7.69 5.32 23.60
CA PHE A 464 6.56 5.86 22.84
C PHE A 464 5.92 7.05 23.56
N ARG A 465 5.22 7.89 22.79
CA ARG A 465 4.59 9.12 23.28
C ARG A 465 3.22 9.31 22.63
N ARG A 466 2.28 9.92 23.35
CA ARG A 466 0.93 10.22 22.83
C ARG A 466 0.99 11.03 21.52
N PRO A 467 0.10 10.73 20.57
CA PRO A 467 0.19 11.27 19.21
C PRO A 467 0.06 12.79 19.17
N GLN A 468 -0.82 13.40 19.97
CA GLN A 468 -1.05 14.86 19.97
C GLN A 468 0.24 15.62 20.27
N GLN A 469 0.90 15.27 21.39
CA GLN A 469 2.12 15.94 21.81
C GLN A 469 3.30 15.61 20.90
N ASN A 470 3.39 14.36 20.43
CA ASN A 470 4.51 13.96 19.60
C ASN A 470 4.44 14.60 18.21
N ILE A 471 3.31 14.50 17.52
CA ILE A 471 3.12 15.04 16.16
C ILE A 471 3.27 16.56 16.19
N SER A 472 2.65 17.26 17.15
CA SER A 472 2.85 18.70 17.33
C SER A 472 4.33 19.04 17.52
N SER A 473 5.09 18.24 18.30
CA SER A 473 6.51 18.52 18.47
C SER A 473 7.34 18.24 17.21
N ILE A 474 6.90 17.32 16.33
CA ILE A 474 7.53 17.09 15.02
C ILE A 474 7.27 18.31 14.13
N ILE A 475 6.03 18.82 14.07
CA ILE A 475 5.67 20.03 13.31
C ILE A 475 6.54 21.23 13.73
N ASP A 476 6.62 21.50 15.04
CA ASP A 476 7.49 22.58 15.56
C ASP A 476 8.96 22.36 15.18
N GLY A 477 9.39 21.11 15.18
CA GLY A 477 10.70 20.69 14.75
C GLY A 477 11.01 21.09 13.32
N TRP A 478 10.10 20.78 12.39
CA TRP A 478 10.18 21.19 10.99
C TRP A 478 10.22 22.71 10.84
N ARG A 479 9.30 23.43 11.49
CA ARG A 479 9.23 24.90 11.43
C ARG A 479 10.50 25.58 11.96
N SER A 480 11.16 24.98 12.96
CA SER A 480 12.35 25.56 13.57
C SER A 480 13.60 25.53 12.68
N GLY A 481 13.65 24.65 11.68
CA GLY A 481 14.85 24.39 10.87
C GLY A 481 16.02 23.74 11.62
N ARG A 482 15.91 23.53 12.95
CA ARG A 482 17.00 22.99 13.79
C ARG A 482 17.27 21.50 13.59
N PHE A 483 16.33 20.77 12.99
CA PHE A 483 16.40 19.32 12.82
C PHE A 483 16.50 18.88 11.36
N VAL A 484 16.86 19.79 10.47
CA VAL A 484 17.10 19.50 9.06
C VAL A 484 18.18 18.43 8.95
N THR A 485 17.79 17.29 8.39
CA THR A 485 18.67 16.13 8.18
C THR A 485 19.15 16.08 6.74
N TYR A 486 18.34 16.57 5.79
CA TYR A 486 18.70 16.66 4.37
C TYR A 486 18.39 18.05 3.82
N GLN A 487 19.43 18.84 3.55
CA GLN A 487 19.29 20.20 3.04
C GLN A 487 18.86 20.22 1.56
N ASN A 488 19.46 19.37 0.72
CA ASN A 488 19.21 19.28 -0.71
C ASN A 488 18.76 17.87 -1.09
N LEU A 489 17.64 17.43 -0.50
CA LEU A 489 17.12 16.10 -0.76
C LEU A 489 16.56 16.01 -2.18
N GLU A 490 17.18 15.20 -3.03
CA GLU A 490 16.80 15.05 -4.44
C GLU A 490 15.34 14.61 -4.59
N GLY A 491 14.55 15.40 -5.32
CA GLY A 491 13.11 15.18 -5.46
C GLY A 491 12.26 15.79 -4.34
N TRP A 492 12.85 16.54 -3.40
CA TRP A 492 12.15 17.31 -2.36
C TRP A 492 12.20 18.82 -2.62
N GLN A 493 11.25 19.32 -3.42
CA GLN A 493 10.95 20.74 -3.57
C GLN A 493 9.83 21.11 -2.58
N SER A 494 10.12 21.92 -1.58
CA SER A 494 9.21 22.31 -0.49
C SER A 494 9.70 23.63 0.10
N ASP A 495 8.82 24.34 0.80
CA ASP A 495 9.20 25.51 1.62
C ASP A 495 10.08 25.11 2.82
N TYR A 496 10.15 23.81 3.14
CA TYR A 496 10.92 23.25 4.25
C TYR A 496 11.97 22.24 3.77
N SER A 497 13.21 22.37 4.26
CA SER A 497 14.21 21.31 4.13
C SER A 497 13.86 20.10 4.99
N TRP A 498 14.17 18.88 4.50
CA TRP A 498 13.71 17.66 5.16
C TRP A 498 14.31 17.50 6.56
N SER A 499 13.44 17.38 7.57
CA SER A 499 13.81 17.19 8.97
C SER A 499 13.54 15.76 9.47
N PHE A 500 14.35 15.29 10.42
CA PHE A 500 14.27 13.96 11.05
C PHE A 500 14.52 12.77 10.10
N LEU A 501 14.02 11.59 10.49
CA LEU A 501 14.12 10.37 9.71
C LEU A 501 13.33 10.47 8.41
N LEU A 502 13.82 9.76 7.39
CA LEU A 502 13.30 9.72 6.04
C LEU A 502 12.68 8.34 5.80
N PRO A 503 11.39 8.13 6.12
CA PRO A 503 10.72 6.84 5.91
C PRO A 503 10.57 6.56 4.41
N GLU A 504 10.38 5.30 4.02
CA GLU A 504 9.99 4.96 2.64
C GLU A 504 8.72 5.73 2.24
N GLY A 505 8.53 6.00 0.94
CA GLY A 505 7.35 6.74 0.46
C GLY A 505 7.35 8.25 0.72
N TRP A 506 8.41 8.81 1.32
CA TRP A 506 8.50 10.24 1.64
C TRP A 506 8.30 11.18 0.43
N ARG A 507 8.69 10.76 -0.78
CA ARG A 507 8.58 11.55 -2.02
C ARG A 507 7.15 11.91 -2.41
N TYR A 508 6.17 11.16 -1.90
CA TYR A 508 4.75 11.29 -2.23
C TYR A 508 3.97 12.10 -1.20
N LEU A 509 4.64 12.60 -0.16
CA LEU A 509 3.98 13.41 0.85
C LEU A 509 3.66 14.81 0.29
N PRO A 510 2.54 15.41 0.73
CA PRO A 510 2.23 16.79 0.40
C PRO A 510 3.33 17.72 0.95
N ARG A 511 4.13 18.26 0.03
CA ARG A 511 5.42 18.93 0.29
C ARG A 511 5.35 20.08 1.30
N ASN A 512 4.21 20.76 1.41
CA ASN A 512 4.02 21.92 2.28
C ASN A 512 2.96 21.70 3.38
N ASP A 513 2.55 20.45 3.62
CA ASP A 513 1.65 20.11 4.72
C ASP A 513 2.42 19.38 5.83
N LEU A 514 2.84 20.15 6.83
CA LEU A 514 3.60 19.64 7.96
C LEU A 514 2.80 18.66 8.83
N ALA A 515 1.46 18.76 8.88
CA ALA A 515 0.66 17.84 9.66
C ALA A 515 0.67 16.44 9.02
N SER A 516 0.50 16.39 7.69
CA SER A 516 0.64 15.14 6.93
C SER A 516 2.06 14.57 7.01
N ILE A 517 3.10 15.40 6.87
CA ILE A 517 4.50 14.93 6.97
C ILE A 517 4.80 14.41 8.39
N ALA A 518 4.42 15.16 9.42
CA ALA A 518 4.70 14.81 10.81
C ALA A 518 3.96 13.54 11.26
N SER A 519 2.68 13.41 10.90
CA SER A 519 1.90 12.19 11.19
C SER A 519 2.42 10.98 10.43
N TYR A 520 2.88 11.17 9.19
CA TYR A 520 3.54 10.10 8.44
C TYR A 520 4.82 9.63 9.11
N GLN A 521 5.69 10.55 9.53
CA GLN A 521 6.93 10.21 10.26
C GLN A 521 6.63 9.53 11.60
N TYR A 522 5.61 10.02 12.33
CA TYR A 522 5.16 9.41 13.58
C TYR A 522 4.70 7.96 13.38
N ARG A 523 3.79 7.74 12.43
CA ARG A 523 3.23 6.41 12.14
C ARG A 523 4.29 5.46 11.61
N ALA A 524 5.08 5.89 10.63
CA ALA A 524 6.11 5.05 10.02
C ALA A 524 7.15 4.59 11.05
N ALA A 525 7.60 5.49 11.94
CA ALA A 525 8.56 5.15 12.98
C ALA A 525 7.99 4.14 13.99
N ASN A 526 6.80 4.43 14.56
CA ASN A 526 6.22 3.56 15.56
C ASN A 526 5.80 2.21 14.97
N GLN A 527 5.23 2.18 13.75
CA GLN A 527 4.85 0.94 13.07
C GLN A 527 6.07 0.04 12.81
N ALA A 528 7.18 0.61 12.32
CA ALA A 528 8.41 -0.16 12.09
C ALA A 528 8.95 -0.74 13.39
N ILE A 529 8.97 0.05 14.47
CA ILE A 529 9.42 -0.42 15.78
C ILE A 529 8.54 -1.56 16.29
N ILE A 530 7.21 -1.41 16.32
CA ILE A 530 6.33 -2.45 16.89
C ILE A 530 6.37 -3.74 16.05
N ASN A 531 6.42 -3.63 14.73
CA ASN A 531 6.51 -4.80 13.84
C ASN A 531 7.77 -5.63 14.12
N ASP A 532 8.88 -4.95 14.40
CA ASP A 532 10.18 -5.59 14.60
C ASP A 532 10.41 -6.03 16.06
N LEU A 533 9.78 -5.36 17.05
CA LEU A 533 9.95 -5.69 18.47
C LEU A 533 8.97 -6.72 19.01
N VAL A 534 7.70 -6.74 18.54
CA VAL A 534 6.69 -7.71 19.00
C VAL A 534 7.15 -9.17 18.85
N PRO A 535 7.88 -9.56 17.79
CA PRO A 535 8.39 -10.93 17.66
C PRO A 535 9.58 -11.28 18.57
N LEU A 536 10.21 -10.30 19.23
CA LEU A 536 11.42 -10.53 20.04
C LEU A 536 11.09 -11.09 21.42
N HIS A 537 12.07 -11.76 22.03
CA HIS A 537 11.92 -12.21 23.41
C HIS A 537 11.96 -11.02 24.37
N ARG A 538 11.22 -11.09 25.50
CA ARG A 538 11.16 -10.01 26.51
C ARG A 538 12.50 -9.60 27.11
N SER A 539 13.52 -10.46 27.05
CA SER A 539 14.88 -10.10 27.48
C SER A 539 15.61 -9.20 26.48
N GLU A 540 15.03 -9.00 25.30
CA GLU A 540 15.60 -8.28 24.16
C GLU A 540 14.92 -6.93 23.93
N ALA A 541 13.71 -6.71 24.47
CA ALA A 541 12.97 -5.47 24.30
C ALA A 541 12.25 -5.04 25.59
N LEU A 542 12.25 -3.74 25.84
CA LEU A 542 11.51 -3.09 26.94
C LEU A 542 10.73 -1.90 26.37
N THR A 543 9.46 -1.74 26.73
CA THR A 543 8.66 -0.57 26.31
C THR A 543 8.34 0.36 27.47
N LEU A 544 8.32 1.66 27.18
CA LEU A 544 8.07 2.74 28.14
C LEU A 544 7.21 3.83 27.49
N SER A 545 6.20 4.30 28.21
CA SER A 545 5.53 5.57 27.88
C SER A 545 6.42 6.74 28.33
N TYR A 546 6.53 7.76 27.48
CA TYR A 546 7.18 9.02 27.82
C TYR A 546 6.50 9.72 29.00
N GLU A 547 5.18 9.75 29.00
CA GLU A 547 4.36 10.37 30.04
C GLU A 547 4.64 9.72 31.40
N ASP A 548 4.57 8.39 31.45
CA ASP A 548 4.87 7.63 32.68
C ASP A 548 6.33 7.80 33.12
N PHE A 549 7.26 7.80 32.17
CA PHE A 549 8.68 8.01 32.46
C PHE A 549 8.94 9.37 33.11
N VAL A 550 8.32 10.45 32.61
CA VAL A 550 8.50 11.80 33.17
C VAL A 550 7.83 11.93 34.53
N GLN A 551 6.67 11.32 34.74
CA GLN A 551 5.95 11.35 36.02
C GLN A 551 6.63 10.49 37.10
N HIS A 552 7.22 9.36 36.70
CA HIS A 552 7.81 8.37 37.62
C HIS A 552 9.23 7.95 37.21
N PRO A 553 10.18 8.90 37.07
CA PRO A 553 11.46 8.63 36.45
C PRO A 553 12.30 7.65 37.25
N ARG A 554 12.25 7.68 38.59
CA ARG A 554 12.96 6.70 39.43
C ARG A 554 12.49 5.27 39.17
N LYS A 555 11.18 5.04 39.12
CA LYS A 555 10.58 3.71 38.88
C LYS A 555 11.05 3.14 37.54
N HIS A 556 10.95 3.93 36.47
CA HIS A 556 11.31 3.47 35.14
C HIS A 556 12.82 3.35 34.93
N MET A 557 13.64 4.18 35.58
CA MET A 557 15.10 3.96 35.61
C MET A 557 15.46 2.66 36.33
N GLN A 558 14.76 2.29 37.41
CA GLN A 558 14.96 1.00 38.09
C GLN A 558 14.57 -0.17 37.19
N GLN A 559 13.46 -0.04 36.45
CA GLN A 559 13.02 -1.02 35.46
C GLN A 559 14.05 -1.21 34.35
N ILE A 560 14.64 -0.13 33.84
CA ILE A 560 15.70 -0.19 32.83
C ILE A 560 16.97 -0.83 33.40
N CYS A 561 17.39 -0.48 34.63
CA CYS A 561 18.51 -1.13 35.30
C CYS A 561 18.30 -2.65 35.39
N HIS A 562 17.12 -3.07 35.82
CA HIS A 562 16.77 -4.49 35.90
C HIS A 562 16.84 -5.17 34.52
N PHE A 563 16.20 -4.59 33.50
CA PHE A 563 16.23 -5.09 32.12
C PHE A 563 17.65 -5.18 31.55
N LEU A 564 18.50 -4.21 31.88
CA LEU A 564 19.87 -4.15 31.39
C LEU A 564 20.87 -4.98 32.22
N ASN A 565 20.44 -5.55 33.35
CA ASN A 565 21.30 -6.17 34.37
C ASN A 565 22.36 -5.20 34.92
N LEU A 566 21.97 -3.94 35.14
CA LEU A 566 22.80 -2.90 35.71
C LEU A 566 22.47 -2.69 37.20
N PRO A 567 23.49 -2.47 38.06
CA PRO A 567 23.24 -1.98 39.41
C PRO A 567 22.63 -0.57 39.37
N TRP A 568 22.01 -0.15 40.47
CA TRP A 568 21.60 1.25 40.62
C TRP A 568 22.84 2.14 40.79
N SER A 569 22.92 3.25 40.04
CA SER A 569 24.03 4.20 40.14
C SER A 569 23.67 5.41 41.01
N SER A 570 24.58 5.82 41.89
CA SER A 570 24.44 7.05 42.67
C SER A 570 24.41 8.32 41.80
N GLN A 571 24.85 8.24 40.54
CA GLN A 571 24.71 9.36 39.59
C GLN A 571 23.25 9.61 39.22
N PHE A 572 22.42 8.56 39.16
CA PHE A 572 20.98 8.71 38.92
C PHE A 572 20.31 9.43 40.09
N ASP A 573 20.71 9.19 41.34
CA ASP A 573 20.14 9.93 42.48
C ASP A 573 20.36 11.44 42.34
N LYS A 574 21.55 11.88 41.92
CA LYS A 574 21.85 13.29 41.67
C LYS A 574 21.03 13.89 40.53
N GLU A 575 20.79 13.14 39.46
CA GLU A 575 19.98 13.60 38.33
C GLU A 575 18.49 13.63 38.64
N LEU A 576 17.98 12.64 39.38
CA LEU A 576 16.56 12.48 39.70
C LEU A 576 16.10 13.35 40.88
N GLN A 577 17.00 13.78 41.77
CA GLN A 577 16.70 14.64 42.94
C GLN A 577 16.78 16.14 42.62
N ARG A 578 16.93 16.53 41.36
CA ARG A 578 16.99 17.95 40.98
C ARG A 578 15.66 18.66 41.34
N PRO A 579 15.70 19.86 41.95
CA PRO A 579 14.49 20.59 42.34
C PRO A 579 13.54 20.90 41.16
N THR A 580 14.09 20.97 39.95
CA THR A 580 13.37 21.27 38.70
C THR A 580 12.88 20.02 37.98
N GLY A 581 12.99 18.83 38.57
CA GLY A 581 12.79 17.55 37.88
C GLY A 581 13.94 17.20 36.93
N LEU A 582 13.70 16.23 36.03
CA LEU A 582 14.69 15.78 35.05
C LEU A 582 15.29 16.95 34.25
N LYS A 583 16.60 16.91 34.00
CA LYS A 583 17.28 17.91 33.18
C LYS A 583 16.66 17.97 31.79
N LEU A 584 16.31 19.16 31.31
CA LEU A 584 15.87 19.33 29.92
C LEU A 584 16.98 18.87 28.96
N SER A 585 16.60 18.06 27.97
CA SER A 585 17.55 17.59 26.96
C SER A 585 18.05 18.74 26.09
N LYS A 586 19.28 18.63 25.60
CA LYS A 586 19.86 19.58 24.63
C LYS A 586 19.02 19.80 23.36
N ASN A 587 18.14 18.84 23.04
CA ASN A 587 17.26 18.86 21.88
C ASN A 587 15.86 19.45 22.19
N THR A 588 15.66 20.03 23.38
CA THR A 588 14.40 20.66 23.79
C THR A 588 14.21 22.00 23.07
N LEU A 589 13.08 22.18 22.38
CA LEU A 589 12.77 23.44 21.69
C LEU A 589 12.21 24.49 22.64
N CYS A 590 11.32 24.06 23.53
CA CYS A 590 10.76 24.87 24.61
C CYS A 590 10.35 23.95 25.76
N VAL A 591 10.04 24.55 26.92
CA VAL A 591 9.70 23.82 28.14
C VAL A 591 8.50 22.88 27.88
N PRO A 592 8.54 21.62 28.35
CA PRO A 592 7.41 20.71 28.25
C PRO A 592 6.17 21.26 28.96
N ASP A 593 5.05 21.24 28.26
CA ASP A 593 3.73 21.66 28.74
C ASP A 593 2.69 20.75 28.08
N GLU A 594 1.74 20.24 28.87
CA GLU A 594 0.72 19.29 28.43
C GLU A 594 -0.25 19.87 27.40
N ASP A 595 -0.49 21.18 27.43
CA ASP A 595 -1.40 21.89 26.52
C ASP A 595 -0.67 22.51 25.33
N LYS A 596 0.66 22.41 25.26
CA LYS A 596 1.46 23.00 24.18
C LYS A 596 0.98 22.58 22.78
N TRP A 597 0.55 21.33 22.64
CA TRP A 597 0.11 20.80 21.35
C TRP A 597 -1.11 21.54 20.78
N ARG A 598 -1.88 22.24 21.63
CA ARG A 598 -3.04 23.04 21.22
C ARG A 598 -2.69 24.15 20.24
N ALA A 599 -1.45 24.65 20.26
CA ALA A 599 -0.96 25.61 19.27
C ALA A 599 -0.98 25.07 17.82
N ASN A 600 -1.07 23.74 17.65
CA ASN A 600 -1.19 23.06 16.36
C ASN A 600 -2.52 22.28 16.23
N GLU A 601 -3.49 22.47 17.13
CA GLU A 601 -4.73 21.69 17.17
C GLU A 601 -5.51 21.78 15.85
N GLU A 602 -5.68 23.00 15.33
CA GLU A 602 -6.40 23.26 14.08
C GLU A 602 -5.78 22.50 12.89
N VAL A 603 -4.46 22.58 12.71
CA VAL A 603 -3.77 21.91 11.59
C VAL A 603 -3.72 20.40 11.73
N MET A 604 -3.88 19.87 12.95
CA MET A 604 -3.88 18.44 13.23
C MET A 604 -5.27 17.82 13.26
N GLN A 605 -6.34 18.63 13.26
CA GLN A 605 -7.71 18.16 13.47
C GLN A 605 -8.11 17.04 12.49
N GLY A 606 -7.73 17.15 11.22
CA GLY A 606 -8.07 16.17 10.18
C GLY A 606 -7.34 14.82 10.30
N ILE A 607 -6.21 14.76 11.02
CA ILE A 607 -5.37 13.56 11.14
C ILE A 607 -5.44 12.90 12.52
N MET A 608 -5.81 13.65 13.58
CA MET A 608 -5.78 13.14 14.96
C MET A 608 -6.67 11.92 15.21
N PRO A 609 -7.91 11.81 14.70
CA PRO A 609 -8.74 10.62 14.95
C PRO A 609 -8.04 9.33 14.51
N THR A 610 -7.44 9.33 13.31
CA THR A 610 -6.71 8.17 12.78
C THR A 610 -5.42 7.89 13.54
N MET A 611 -4.71 8.92 14.01
CA MET A 611 -3.48 8.73 14.77
C MET A 611 -3.73 8.29 16.21
N GLN A 612 -4.84 8.74 16.80
CA GLN A 612 -5.29 8.30 18.11
C GLN A 612 -5.75 6.84 18.07
N ASP A 613 -6.55 6.45 17.06
CA ASP A 613 -6.94 5.06 16.84
C ASP A 613 -5.72 4.15 16.66
N PHE A 614 -4.74 4.56 15.85
CA PHE A 614 -3.48 3.83 15.70
C PHE A 614 -2.71 3.69 17.03
N PHE A 615 -2.67 4.75 17.84
CA PHE A 615 -2.02 4.69 19.15
C PHE A 615 -2.73 3.70 20.08
N ASP A 616 -4.06 3.79 20.20
CA ASP A 616 -4.84 2.99 21.13
C ASP A 616 -4.91 1.51 20.73
N THR A 617 -4.98 1.21 19.43
CA THR A 617 -5.19 -0.16 18.93
C THR A 617 -3.89 -0.90 18.62
N GLU A 618 -2.83 -0.20 18.19
CA GLU A 618 -1.59 -0.84 17.76
C GLU A 618 -0.45 -0.58 18.76
N ILE A 619 -0.17 0.68 19.11
CA ILE A 619 0.98 1.02 19.98
C ILE A 619 0.77 0.48 21.40
N LEU A 620 -0.39 0.73 22.01
CA LEU A 620 -0.66 0.25 23.37
C LEU A 620 -0.69 -1.29 23.44
N ALA A 621 -1.35 -1.94 22.47
CA ALA A 621 -1.41 -3.40 22.39
C ALA A 621 -0.01 -4.02 22.23
N ALA A 622 0.84 -3.44 21.38
CA ALA A 622 2.23 -3.89 21.22
C ALA A 622 3.06 -3.64 22.49
N ALA A 623 2.89 -2.48 23.13
CA ALA A 623 3.61 -2.14 24.36
C ALA A 623 3.29 -3.12 25.50
N GLU A 624 2.01 -3.48 25.66
CA GLU A 624 1.57 -4.53 26.58
C GLU A 624 2.16 -5.88 26.21
N SER A 625 2.03 -6.30 24.94
CA SER A 625 2.56 -7.60 24.47
C SER A 625 4.06 -7.77 24.73
N ILE A 626 4.85 -6.70 24.60
CA ILE A 626 6.31 -6.75 24.84
C ILE A 626 6.64 -6.81 26.33
N ASN A 627 5.81 -6.21 27.20
CA ASN A 627 6.06 -6.13 28.65
C ASN A 627 5.38 -7.24 29.49
N ILE A 628 4.41 -8.00 28.96
CA ILE A 628 3.69 -9.04 29.70
C ILE A 628 4.65 -10.17 30.15
N ALA A 629 4.55 -10.56 31.42
CA ALA A 629 5.18 -11.75 31.95
C ALA A 629 4.39 -12.99 31.50
N GLU A 630 5.06 -13.98 30.89
CA GLU A 630 4.42 -15.30 30.77
C GLU A 630 4.05 -15.82 32.17
N PRO A 631 2.86 -16.42 32.35
CA PRO A 631 2.54 -17.12 33.57
C PRO A 631 3.56 -18.24 33.80
N SER A 632 4.10 -18.25 35.02
CA SER A 632 5.08 -19.22 35.55
C SER A 632 4.71 -20.67 35.32
#